data_AF-A0A2R6QUV6-F1
#
_entry.id   AF-A0A2R6QUV6-F1
#
_cell.length_a   1.000
_cell.length_b   1.000
_cell.length_c   1.000
_cell.angle_alpha   90.00
_cell.angle_beta   90.00
_cell.angle_gamma   90.00
#
_symmetry.space_group_name_H-M   'P 1'
#
loop_
_entity.id
_entity.type
_entity.pdbx_description
1 polymer ?
#
loop_
_entity_poly.entity_id
_entity_poly.type
_entity_poly.pdbx_seq_one_letter_code
_entity_poly.pdbx_strand_id
1 'polypeptide(L)'
;MLVVACDLRSPRVAVALSLAGVIFFLCVVQIAESSNHSQVRCSKTCVAENSVGIRYGKYCGVGWTGCPGEKPCDDLDACCQIHDECVEKKGLVSVKCHQKFKSCIKKVHKSGKVGFSRECPYDTAVPTMVQGMDMAILLSQFGNSKLEL
;
A
#
# COMPACT_ATOMS: atom_id res chain seq x y z
N MET A 1 -4.49 -30.06 5.59
CA MET A 1 -4.77 -31.46 5.21
C MET A 1 -5.90 -31.98 6.08
N LEU A 2 -7.11 -32.08 5.54
CA LEU A 2 -8.01 -33.20 5.81
C LEU A 2 -9.14 -33.15 4.78
N VAL A 3 -9.14 -34.14 3.89
CA VAL A 3 -10.22 -34.45 2.95
C VAL A 3 -11.31 -35.17 3.75
N VAL A 4 -12.56 -34.71 3.66
CA VAL A 4 -13.72 -35.48 4.13
C VAL A 4 -14.50 -35.92 2.89
N ALA A 5 -14.45 -37.23 2.63
CA ALA A 5 -15.23 -37.90 1.60
C ALA A 5 -16.72 -37.92 2.00
N CYS A 6 -17.60 -37.55 1.08
CA CYS A 6 -19.05 -37.70 1.23
C CYS A 6 -19.46 -39.04 0.61
N ASP A 7 -19.65 -40.06 1.45
CA ASP A 7 -20.27 -41.33 1.07
C ASP A 7 -21.78 -41.14 0.85
N LEU A 8 -22.24 -41.59 -0.30
CA LEU A 8 -23.62 -41.42 -0.78
C LEU A 8 -24.46 -42.62 -0.34
N ARG A 9 -25.37 -42.44 0.62
CA ARG A 9 -26.47 -43.40 0.86
C ARG A 9 -27.80 -42.69 1.06
N SER A 10 -28.64 -42.83 0.03
CA SER A 10 -30.02 -42.36 -0.05
C SER A 10 -30.97 -43.25 0.77
N PRO A 11 -32.07 -42.68 1.29
CA PRO A 11 -33.36 -43.34 1.20
C PRO A 11 -34.34 -42.49 0.37
N ARG A 12 -35.05 -43.16 -0.52
CA ARG A 12 -36.14 -42.59 -1.32
C ARG A 12 -37.38 -42.44 -0.43
N VAL A 13 -37.90 -41.22 -0.26
CA VAL A 13 -39.31 -41.00 0.08
C VAL A 13 -39.79 -39.77 -0.69
N ALA A 14 -40.77 -39.97 -1.57
CA ALA A 14 -41.38 -38.94 -2.38
C ALA A 14 -42.47 -38.22 -1.57
N VAL A 15 -42.31 -36.91 -1.36
CA VAL A 15 -43.43 -35.98 -1.09
C VAL A 15 -43.14 -34.69 -1.85
N ALA A 16 -43.95 -34.45 -2.88
CA ALA A 16 -43.92 -33.26 -3.69
C ALA A 16 -44.67 -32.13 -2.96
N LEU A 17 -43.93 -31.17 -2.39
CA LEU A 17 -44.40 -29.80 -2.18
C LEU A 17 -43.19 -28.88 -2.39
N SER A 18 -43.41 -27.82 -3.16
CA SER A 18 -42.46 -26.95 -3.86
C SER A 18 -41.44 -26.24 -2.96
N LEU A 19 -40.40 -26.96 -2.52
CA LEU A 19 -39.22 -26.45 -1.80
C LEU A 19 -38.33 -25.50 -2.63
N ALA A 20 -38.58 -25.40 -3.94
CA ALA A 20 -37.80 -24.55 -4.84
C ALA A 20 -37.90 -23.05 -4.50
N GLY A 21 -39.02 -22.59 -3.91
CA GLY A 21 -39.23 -21.18 -3.56
C GLY A 21 -38.54 -20.75 -2.26
N VAL A 22 -38.51 -21.62 -1.25
CA VAL A 22 -37.97 -21.30 0.09
C VAL A 22 -36.44 -21.34 0.10
N ILE A 23 -35.84 -22.28 -0.63
CA ILE A 23 -34.38 -22.36 -0.79
C ILE A 23 -33.85 -21.19 -1.63
N PHE A 24 -34.61 -20.76 -2.65
CA PHE A 24 -34.23 -19.59 -3.43
C PHE A 24 -34.25 -18.32 -2.59
N PHE A 25 -35.25 -18.15 -1.71
CA PHE A 25 -35.35 -16.98 -0.81
C PHE A 25 -34.24 -16.92 0.26
N LEU A 26 -33.74 -18.06 0.75
CA LEU A 26 -32.65 -18.10 1.74
C LEU A 26 -31.26 -17.82 1.12
N CYS A 27 -31.09 -18.03 -0.18
CA CYS A 27 -29.85 -17.66 -0.89
C CYS A 27 -29.75 -16.16 -1.23
N VAL A 28 -30.85 -15.38 -1.21
CA VAL A 28 -30.81 -13.96 -1.61
C VAL A 28 -30.47 -13.00 -0.46
N VAL A 29 -30.62 -13.40 0.81
CA VAL A 29 -30.46 -12.52 1.98
C VAL A 29 -29.06 -12.61 2.63
N GLN A 30 -28.08 -13.17 1.93
CA GLN A 30 -26.67 -13.02 2.31
C GLN A 30 -25.91 -12.28 1.21
N ILE A 31 -26.41 -11.10 0.83
CA ILE A 31 -25.52 -10.05 0.37
C ILE A 31 -24.81 -9.54 1.62
N ALA A 32 -23.80 -10.29 2.07
CA ALA A 32 -22.79 -9.72 2.92
C ALA A 32 -22.23 -8.54 2.15
N GLU A 33 -22.48 -7.34 2.67
CA GLU A 33 -21.96 -6.09 2.15
C GLU A 33 -20.43 -6.12 2.35
N SER A 34 -19.72 -6.85 1.49
CA SER A 34 -18.30 -6.61 1.31
C SER A 34 -18.25 -5.24 0.67
N SER A 35 -18.05 -4.22 1.50
CA SER A 35 -17.72 -2.88 1.04
C SER A 35 -16.45 -3.01 0.18
N ASN A 36 -16.65 -3.24 -1.11
CA ASN A 36 -15.64 -3.28 -2.14
C ASN A 36 -15.26 -1.83 -2.47
N HIS A 37 -14.94 -1.07 -1.44
CA HIS A 37 -14.04 0.04 -1.63
C HIS A 37 -12.74 -0.64 -2.07
N SER A 38 -12.13 -0.19 -3.15
CA SER A 38 -10.72 -0.39 -3.36
C SER A 38 -10.03 0.09 -2.08
N GLN A 39 -9.82 -0.81 -1.11
CA GLN A 39 -9.14 -0.45 0.12
C GLN A 39 -7.73 -0.15 -0.35
N VAL A 40 -7.41 1.13 -0.43
CA VAL A 40 -6.04 1.62 -0.55
C VAL A 40 -5.28 0.82 0.49
N ARG A 41 -4.39 -0.07 0.03
CA ARG A 41 -3.63 -0.94 0.92
C ARG A 41 -2.67 -0.03 1.68
N CYS A 42 -3.11 0.41 2.84
CA CYS A 42 -2.32 1.18 3.76
C CYS A 42 -1.62 0.24 4.75
N SER A 43 -0.43 0.61 5.19
CA SER A 43 0.38 -0.20 6.10
C SER A 43 0.10 0.14 7.56
N LYS A 44 -0.02 -0.90 8.39
CA LYS A 44 -0.01 -0.79 9.86
C LYS A 44 1.29 -1.30 10.48
N THR A 45 2.20 -1.82 9.67
CA THR A 45 3.41 -2.52 10.12
C THR A 45 4.66 -1.96 9.44
N CYS A 46 5.78 -1.98 10.15
CA CYS A 46 7.06 -1.55 9.59
C CYS A 46 7.61 -2.65 8.67
N VAL A 47 7.69 -2.36 7.37
CA VAL A 47 8.17 -3.30 6.34
C VAL A 47 9.53 -2.85 5.82
N ALA A 48 10.42 -3.79 5.54
CA ALA A 48 11.70 -3.52 4.88
C ALA A 48 11.86 -4.49 3.70
N GLU A 49 11.62 -4.01 2.49
CA GLU A 49 11.76 -4.78 1.25
C GLU A 49 12.69 -4.03 0.29
N ASN A 50 13.85 -4.61 0.00
CA ASN A 50 14.84 -4.05 -0.93
C ASN A 50 14.70 -4.65 -2.35
N SER A 51 13.52 -4.51 -2.94
CA SER A 51 13.19 -5.01 -4.29
C SER A 51 13.06 -3.87 -5.31
N VAL A 52 12.47 -4.13 -6.48
CA VAL A 52 12.18 -3.11 -7.49
C VAL A 52 11.06 -2.20 -6.97
N GLY A 53 11.44 -1.10 -6.32
CA GLY A 53 10.50 -0.19 -5.66
C GLY A 53 10.45 -0.40 -4.16
N ILE A 54 11.57 -0.09 -3.49
CA ILE A 54 11.78 -0.19 -2.04
C ILE A 54 10.51 0.10 -1.22
N ARG A 55 10.19 -0.80 -0.29
CA ARG A 55 9.25 -0.50 0.80
C ARG A 55 10.01 -0.38 2.09
N TYR A 56 9.88 0.77 2.73
CA TYR A 56 10.56 1.05 3.99
C TYR A 56 9.58 1.68 4.96
N GLY A 57 9.46 1.08 6.14
CA GLY A 57 8.53 1.50 7.17
C GLY A 57 7.08 1.35 6.72
N LYS A 58 6.25 2.33 7.06
CA LYS A 58 4.84 2.37 6.69
C LYS A 58 4.56 3.28 5.50
N TYR A 59 5.43 4.26 5.22
CA TYR A 59 5.15 5.36 4.30
C TYR A 59 6.10 5.43 3.11
N CYS A 60 7.28 4.81 3.16
CA CYS A 60 8.19 4.91 2.02
C CYS A 60 7.91 3.83 0.98
N GLY A 61 7.44 4.25 -0.21
CA GLY A 61 7.35 3.41 -1.40
C GLY A 61 6.38 3.97 -2.43
N VAL A 62 6.54 3.60 -3.70
CA VAL A 62 5.61 4.07 -4.76
C VAL A 62 4.25 3.41 -4.57
N GLY A 63 3.21 4.21 -4.36
CA GLY A 63 1.86 3.71 -4.11
C GLY A 63 1.74 2.94 -2.79
N TRP A 64 2.65 3.19 -1.84
CA TRP A 64 2.68 2.59 -0.51
C TRP A 64 2.59 3.70 0.53
N THR A 65 1.67 3.57 1.48
CA THR A 65 1.49 4.58 2.54
C THR A 65 0.95 3.95 3.82
N GLY A 66 1.07 4.63 4.95
CA GLY A 66 0.57 4.16 6.24
C GLY A 66 -0.92 4.44 6.43
N CYS A 67 -1.59 3.64 7.27
CA CYS A 67 -3.00 3.87 7.57
C CYS A 67 -3.22 5.16 8.37
N PRO A 68 -4.43 5.76 8.32
CA PRO A 68 -4.75 6.93 9.13
C PRO A 68 -4.45 6.71 10.61
N GLY A 69 -3.72 7.65 11.22
CA GLY A 69 -3.33 7.60 12.63
C GLY A 69 -2.10 6.75 12.94
N GLU A 70 -1.53 6.03 11.97
CA GLU A 70 -0.28 5.31 12.18
C GLU A 70 0.89 6.29 12.39
N LYS A 71 1.80 5.93 13.28
CA LYS A 71 3.06 6.65 13.47
C LYS A 71 4.15 6.06 12.57
N PRO A 72 5.07 6.88 12.04
CA PRO A 72 6.25 6.40 11.33
C PRO A 72 7.10 5.47 12.19
N CYS A 73 7.79 4.55 11.52
CA CYS A 73 8.70 3.59 12.15
C CYS A 73 10.00 4.23 12.65
N ASP A 74 10.46 5.29 11.99
CA ASP A 74 11.63 6.08 12.38
C ASP A 74 11.67 7.44 11.65
N ASP A 75 12.79 8.17 11.74
CA ASP A 75 12.97 9.49 11.13
C ASP A 75 12.93 9.46 9.59
N LEU A 76 13.37 8.36 8.96
CA LEU A 76 13.32 8.21 7.50
C LEU A 76 11.87 8.00 7.04
N ASP A 77 11.14 7.12 7.73
CA ASP A 77 9.73 6.86 7.47
C ASP A 77 8.87 8.13 7.74
N ALA A 78 9.27 8.96 8.69
CA ALA A 78 8.61 10.25 8.95
C ALA A 78 8.79 11.23 7.78
N CYS A 79 9.95 11.25 7.12
CA CYS A 79 10.13 12.01 5.88
C CYS A 79 9.17 11.55 4.78
N CYS A 80 8.90 10.24 4.69
CA CYS A 80 7.98 9.67 3.72
C CYS A 80 6.52 10.02 4.03
N GLN A 81 6.10 9.95 5.30
CA GLN A 81 4.76 10.40 5.71
C GLN A 81 4.51 11.86 5.29
N ILE A 82 5.48 12.74 5.53
CA ILE A 82 5.39 14.16 5.14
C ILE A 82 5.32 14.30 3.60
N HIS A 83 6.03 13.44 2.86
CA HIS A 83 6.02 13.44 1.40
C HIS A 83 4.66 13.00 0.85
N ASP A 84 4.10 11.90 1.37
CA ASP A 84 2.78 11.38 1.02
C ASP A 84 1.70 12.45 1.22
N GLU A 85 1.65 13.07 2.40
CA GLU A 85 0.72 14.16 2.69
C GLU A 85 0.92 15.37 1.77
N CYS A 86 2.16 15.64 1.36
CA CYS A 86 2.47 16.74 0.45
C CYS A 86 1.90 16.46 -0.94
N VAL A 87 2.13 15.26 -1.49
CA VAL A 87 1.68 14.90 -2.84
C VAL A 87 0.18 14.66 -2.91
N GLU A 88 -0.45 14.22 -1.81
CA GLU A 88 -1.91 14.19 -1.69
C GLU A 88 -2.51 15.59 -1.83
N LYS A 89 -1.90 16.60 -1.19
CA LYS A 89 -2.39 17.99 -1.19
C LYS A 89 -1.96 18.81 -2.42
N LYS A 90 -0.82 18.49 -3.04
CA LYS A 90 -0.18 19.32 -4.08
C LYS A 90 -0.06 18.63 -5.44
N GLY A 91 -0.43 17.36 -5.54
CA GLY A 91 -0.33 16.55 -6.74
C GLY A 91 0.92 15.67 -6.77
N LEU A 92 0.79 14.50 -7.40
CA LEU A 92 1.82 13.45 -7.48
C LEU A 92 3.10 13.90 -8.19
N VAL A 93 3.01 14.87 -9.12
CA VAL A 93 4.14 15.41 -9.91
C VAL A 93 4.71 16.71 -9.31
N SER A 94 4.41 17.01 -8.05
CA SER A 94 4.88 18.24 -7.41
C SER A 94 6.40 18.20 -7.15
N VAL A 95 7.17 18.87 -8.01
CA VAL A 95 8.63 19.04 -7.85
C VAL A 95 8.99 19.58 -6.46
N LYS A 96 8.17 20.49 -5.91
CA LYS A 96 8.38 21.04 -4.56
C LYS A 96 8.28 19.97 -3.47
N CYS A 97 7.34 19.03 -3.58
CA CYS A 97 7.23 17.91 -2.65
C CYS A 97 8.45 16.99 -2.76
N HIS A 98 8.85 16.61 -3.99
CA HIS A 98 10.02 15.75 -4.21
C HIS A 98 11.33 16.38 -3.70
N GLN A 99 11.55 17.67 -3.93
CA GLN A 99 12.73 18.39 -3.42
C GLN A 99 12.77 18.46 -1.89
N LYS A 100 11.62 18.72 -1.24
CA LYS A 100 11.51 18.72 0.23
C LYS A 100 11.81 17.34 0.80
N PHE A 101 11.25 16.29 0.21
CA PHE A 101 11.51 14.92 0.62
C PHE A 101 13.00 14.57 0.48
N LYS A 102 13.62 14.87 -0.68
CA LYS A 102 15.06 14.68 -0.90
C LYS A 102 15.92 15.41 0.16
N SER A 103 15.55 16.63 0.55
CA SER A 103 16.24 17.36 1.61
C SER A 103 16.09 16.71 2.99
N CYS A 104 14.89 16.21 3.31
CA CYS A 104 14.59 15.52 4.55
C CYS A 104 15.44 14.25 4.71
N ILE A 105 15.38 13.34 3.74
CA ILE A 105 16.08 12.05 3.83
C ILE A 105 17.61 12.22 3.81
N LYS A 106 18.15 13.23 3.12
CA LYS A 106 19.58 13.56 3.17
C LYS A 106 20.02 14.05 4.55
N LYS A 107 19.17 14.76 5.30
CA LYS A 107 19.47 15.16 6.68
C LYS A 107 19.43 13.95 7.62
N VAL A 108 18.43 13.09 7.46
CA VAL A 108 18.32 11.84 8.23
C VAL A 108 19.52 10.93 7.98
N HIS A 109 19.95 10.78 6.73
CA HIS A 109 21.13 9.98 6.39
C HIS A 109 22.41 10.47 7.09
N LYS A 110 22.61 11.78 7.15
CA LYS A 110 23.75 12.40 7.85
C LYS A 110 23.78 12.15 9.36
N SER A 111 22.68 11.67 9.96
CA SER A 111 22.66 11.32 11.39
C SER A 111 23.51 10.08 11.71
N GLY A 112 23.87 9.28 10.71
CA GLY A 112 24.66 8.05 10.91
C GLY A 112 23.89 6.91 11.60
N LYS A 113 22.59 7.06 11.80
CA LYS A 113 21.73 5.99 12.33
C LYS A 113 21.57 4.88 11.29
N VAL A 114 21.40 3.65 11.76
CA VAL A 114 21.11 2.50 10.88
C VAL A 114 19.67 2.53 10.35
N GLY A 115 18.73 3.11 11.12
CA GLY A 115 17.29 3.01 10.89
C GLY A 115 16.67 1.87 11.70
N PHE A 116 15.37 1.62 11.52
CA PHE A 116 14.66 0.57 12.27
C PHE A 116 14.99 -0.86 11.79
N SER A 117 15.50 -1.04 10.57
CA SER A 117 15.81 -2.35 9.97
C SER A 117 17.28 -2.48 9.60
N ARG A 118 17.84 -3.67 9.83
CA ARG A 118 19.19 -4.05 9.35
C ARG A 118 19.18 -4.64 7.95
N GLU A 119 18.02 -5.12 7.48
CA GLU A 119 17.86 -5.68 6.13
C GLU A 119 17.86 -4.58 5.06
N CYS A 120 17.38 -3.40 5.44
CA CYS A 120 17.37 -2.22 4.59
C CYS A 120 17.83 -1.01 5.41
N PRO A 121 19.13 -0.85 5.67
CA PRO A 121 19.64 0.25 6.47
C PRO A 121 19.54 1.58 5.71
N TYR A 122 19.71 2.72 6.41
CA TYR A 122 19.73 4.06 5.79
C TYR A 122 20.71 4.17 4.62
N ASP A 123 21.88 3.54 4.72
CA ASP A 123 22.89 3.55 3.66
C ASP A 123 22.45 2.83 2.37
N THR A 124 21.40 2.01 2.43
CA THR A 124 20.78 1.41 1.24
C THR A 124 19.49 2.15 0.87
N ALA A 125 18.63 2.42 1.86
CA ALA A 125 17.32 3.00 1.63
C ALA A 125 17.39 4.44 1.10
N VAL A 126 18.22 5.30 1.72
CA VAL A 126 18.26 6.71 1.36
C VAL A 126 18.82 6.93 -0.05
N PRO A 127 19.95 6.34 -0.46
CA PRO A 127 20.45 6.52 -1.84
C PRO A 127 19.44 6.07 -2.90
N THR A 128 18.77 4.93 -2.70
CA THR A 128 17.71 4.44 -3.59
C THR A 128 16.55 5.42 -3.69
N MET A 129 16.08 5.95 -2.55
CA MET A 129 15.00 6.95 -2.54
C MET A 129 15.41 8.27 -3.18
N VAL A 130 16.66 8.72 -2.98
CA VAL A 130 17.20 9.92 -3.64
C VAL A 130 17.20 9.74 -5.16
N GLN A 131 17.67 8.60 -5.65
CA GLN A 131 17.66 8.28 -7.08
C GLN A 131 16.24 8.26 -7.64
N GLY A 132 15.30 7.62 -6.94
CA GLY A 132 13.89 7.62 -7.33
C GLY A 132 13.30 9.03 -7.41
N MET A 133 13.65 9.92 -6.48
CA MET A 133 13.19 11.30 -6.48
C MET A 133 13.81 12.14 -7.59
N ASP A 134 15.07 11.93 -7.92
CA ASP A 134 15.71 12.62 -9.05
C ASP A 134 15.04 12.25 -10.38
N MET A 135 14.67 10.97 -10.56
CA MET A 135 13.87 10.54 -11.71
C MET A 135 12.46 11.15 -11.70
N ALA A 136 11.77 11.16 -10.56
CA ALA A 136 10.43 11.74 -10.44
C ALA A 136 10.42 13.24 -10.77
N ILE A 137 11.43 13.99 -10.32
CA ILE A 137 11.58 15.42 -10.63
C ILE A 137 11.78 15.62 -12.13
N LEU A 138 12.69 14.85 -12.75
CA LEU A 138 12.94 14.92 -14.19
C LEU A 138 11.66 14.69 -15.00
N LEU A 139 10.91 13.64 -14.66
CA LEU A 139 9.64 13.31 -15.32
C LEU A 139 8.57 14.38 -15.10
N SER A 140 8.51 14.96 -13.89
CA SER A 140 7.57 16.04 -13.57
C SER A 140 7.84 17.29 -14.42
N GLN A 141 9.11 17.64 -14.63
CA GLN A 141 9.52 18.77 -15.47
C GLN A 141 9.21 18.53 -16.95
N PHE A 142 9.50 17.32 -17.47
CA PHE A 142 9.21 16.97 -18.86
C PHE A 142 7.70 16.94 -19.15
N GLY A 143 6.91 16.39 -18.23
CA GLY A 143 5.44 16.37 -18.35
C GLY A 143 4.84 17.77 -18.37
N ASN A 144 5.36 18.69 -17.55
CA ASN A 144 4.91 20.08 -17.54
C ASN A 144 5.29 20.82 -18.83
N SER A 145 6.48 20.55 -19.38
CA SER A 145 6.91 21.15 -20.65
C SER A 145 6.09 20.69 -21.87
N LYS A 146 5.46 19.50 -21.81
CA LYS A 146 4.60 18.99 -22.89
C LYS A 146 3.18 19.56 -22.86
N LEU A 147 2.72 20.10 -21.72
CA LEU A 147 1.42 20.77 -21.60
C LEU A 147 1.45 22.24 -22.07
N GLU A 148 2.65 22.81 -22.22
CA GLU A 148 2.88 24.21 -22.64
C GLU A 148 3.20 24.33 -24.15
N LEU A 149 3.11 23.22 -24.92
CA LEU A 149 3.34 23.15 -26.37
C LEU A 149 2.08 22.65 -27.10
#